data_AF-G6C2W0-F1
#
_entry.id   AF-G6C2W0-F1
#
_cell.length_a   1.000
_cell.length_b   1.000
_cell.length_c   1.000
_cell.angle_alpha   90.00
_cell.angle_beta   90.00
_cell.angle_gamma   90.00
#
_symmetry.space_group_name_H-M   'P 1'
#
loop_
_entity.id
_entity.type
_entity.pdbx_description
1 polymer ?
#
loop_
_entity_poly.entity_id
_entity_poly.type
_entity_poly.pdbx_seq_one_letter_code
_entity_poly.pdbx_strand_id
1 'polypeptide(L)'
;MMIATYIGFSSVAFMCIMWIILPFRRPDMIWAYGGSGLRTTISVETYWKGVLNNIFGKISQAIPVGEILFFLLLAFIMWIFFRTKAGLSMSAVGKNEKFSQATGIDADKSRKQSVIISTVIAAIGIVVYQQSFGFIQLYLAPFNMAFPAIAAILIGGASVNRVTIWHVMIGTFLFQGILTMTPTVVNAVIKKDMSETIRIIFL
;
A
#
# COMPACT_ATOMS: atom_id res chain seq x y z
N MET A 1 -4.73 -14.10 15.60
CA MET A 1 -4.78 -12.94 14.67
C MET A 1 -4.89 -11.62 15.45
N MET A 2 -5.80 -11.51 16.42
CA MET A 2 -6.04 -10.31 17.25
C MET A 2 -4.77 -9.64 17.82
N ILE A 3 -3.89 -10.40 18.50
CA ILE A 3 -2.70 -9.83 19.18
C ILE A 3 -1.75 -9.11 18.21
N ALA A 4 -1.53 -9.67 17.01
CA ALA A 4 -0.64 -9.07 16.03
C ALA A 4 -1.18 -7.74 15.49
N THR A 5 -2.49 -7.64 15.31
CA THR A 5 -3.14 -6.40 14.86
C THR A 5 -3.03 -5.30 15.93
N TYR A 6 -3.22 -5.64 17.21
CA TYR A 6 -3.05 -4.69 18.32
C TYR A 6 -1.61 -4.18 18.45
N ILE A 7 -0.62 -5.04 18.22
CA ILE A 7 0.79 -4.64 18.18
C ILE A 7 1.03 -3.65 17.04
N GLY A 8 0.46 -3.89 15.86
CA GLY A 8 0.52 -2.96 14.72
C GLY A 8 -0.09 -1.60 15.05
N PHE A 9 -1.31 -1.58 15.61
CA PHE A 9 -1.98 -0.35 16.04
C PHE A 9 -1.18 0.44 17.07
N SER A 10 -0.64 -0.26 18.07
CA SER A 10 0.15 0.37 19.13
C SER A 10 1.46 0.94 18.58
N SER A 11 2.08 0.27 17.60
CA SER A 11 3.30 0.73 16.95
C SER A 11 3.07 2.02 16.15
N VAL A 12 1.95 2.11 15.44
CA VAL A 12 1.56 3.34 14.71
C VAL A 12 1.27 4.47 15.70
N ALA A 13 0.51 4.21 16.76
CA ALA A 13 0.22 5.21 17.79
C ALA A 13 1.51 5.73 18.45
N PHE A 14 2.46 4.84 18.74
CA PHE A 14 3.78 5.20 19.25
C PHE A 14 4.55 6.11 18.28
N MET A 15 4.55 5.79 16.97
CA MET A 15 5.17 6.66 15.96
C MET A 15 4.49 8.03 15.86
N CYS A 16 3.16 8.09 15.96
CA CYS A 16 2.41 9.35 16.00
C CYS A 16 2.84 10.25 17.17
N ILE A 17 3.04 9.67 18.36
CA ILE A 17 3.54 10.39 19.53
C ILE A 17 4.98 10.88 19.30
N MET A 18 5.84 10.03 18.73
CA MET A 18 7.21 10.41 18.40
C MET A 18 7.30 11.57 17.39
N TRP A 19 6.44 11.60 16.37
CA TRP A 19 6.37 12.71 15.41
C TRP A 19 5.91 14.04 16.02
N ILE A 20 5.35 14.04 17.23
CA ILE A 20 4.98 15.27 17.96
C ILE A 20 6.11 15.69 18.90
N ILE A 21 6.80 14.73 19.54
CA ILE A 21 7.83 14.98 20.54
C ILE A 21 9.18 15.37 19.90
N LEU A 22 9.51 14.83 18.74
CA LEU A 22 10.81 15.07 18.10
C LEU A 22 10.96 16.53 17.62
N PRO A 23 12.11 17.19 17.89
CA PRO A 23 12.33 18.59 17.53
C PRO A 23 12.67 18.73 16.04
N PHE A 24 11.64 18.82 15.18
CA PHE A 24 11.82 19.11 13.77
C PHE A 24 12.15 20.61 13.58
N ARG A 25 13.25 20.91 12.88
CA ARG A 25 13.76 22.28 12.68
C ARG A 25 13.61 22.82 11.26
N ARG A 26 13.21 21.97 10.29
CA ARG A 26 13.13 22.35 8.87
C ARG A 26 11.74 22.94 8.55
N PRO A 27 11.65 24.10 7.88
CA PRO A 27 10.39 24.79 7.58
C PRO A 27 9.45 23.98 6.65
N ASP A 28 10.01 23.12 5.80
CA ASP A 28 9.24 22.24 4.90
C ASP A 28 8.42 21.17 5.65
N MET A 29 8.81 20.85 6.88
CA MET A 29 8.23 19.76 7.66
C MET A 29 7.26 20.23 8.75
N ILE A 30 7.30 21.52 9.11
CA ILE A 30 6.53 22.10 10.23
C ILE A 30 5.28 22.80 9.70
N TRP A 31 4.19 22.78 10.47
CA TRP A 31 2.97 23.53 10.13
C TRP A 31 3.24 25.03 10.03
N ALA A 32 2.78 25.65 8.92
CA ALA A 32 3.00 27.08 8.65
C ALA A 32 2.40 28.02 9.71
N TYR A 33 1.31 27.61 10.38
CA TYR A 33 0.56 28.48 11.30
C TYR A 33 0.91 28.30 12.78
N GLY A 34 1.72 27.29 13.17
CA GLY A 34 1.85 26.90 14.58
C GLY A 34 3.28 26.77 15.13
N GLY A 35 4.32 26.77 14.28
CA GLY A 35 5.73 26.69 14.73
C GLY A 35 6.16 25.40 15.43
N SER A 36 5.23 24.55 15.86
CA SER A 36 5.47 23.25 16.49
C SER A 36 4.54 22.18 15.92
N GLY A 37 5.10 21.02 15.58
CA GLY A 37 4.37 19.87 15.04
C GLY A 37 4.66 19.60 13.57
N LEU A 38 4.76 18.30 13.24
CA LEU A 38 5.03 17.80 11.89
C LEU A 38 3.75 17.88 11.02
N ARG A 39 3.86 18.25 9.74
CA ARG A 39 2.73 18.22 8.80
C ARG A 39 2.20 16.80 8.62
N THR A 40 0.89 16.65 8.39
CA THR A 40 0.31 15.35 8.02
C THR A 40 0.78 14.88 6.65
N THR A 41 1.06 15.83 5.75
CA THR A 41 1.63 15.58 4.41
C THR A 41 2.83 16.49 4.21
N ILE A 42 4.01 15.91 4.00
CA ILE A 42 5.23 16.63 3.63
C ILE A 42 5.40 16.47 2.13
N SER A 43 5.44 17.59 1.40
CA SER A 43 5.79 17.53 -0.01
C SER A 43 7.28 17.23 -0.14
N VAL A 44 7.59 16.24 -0.94
CA VAL A 44 8.95 15.80 -1.27
C VAL A 44 9.22 16.03 -2.76
N GLU A 45 8.38 16.86 -3.41
CA GLU A 45 8.43 17.08 -4.85
C GLU A 45 9.82 17.51 -5.32
N THR A 46 10.43 18.44 -4.60
CA THR A 46 11.73 19.03 -4.92
C THR A 46 12.91 18.08 -4.69
N TYR A 47 12.71 17.00 -3.92
CA TYR A 47 13.81 16.15 -3.48
C TYR A 47 13.79 14.75 -4.14
N TRP A 48 12.63 14.07 -4.20
CA TRP A 48 12.56 12.64 -4.59
C TRP A 48 11.51 12.33 -5.67
N LYS A 49 10.78 13.33 -6.18
CA LYS A 49 9.72 13.08 -7.19
C LYS A 49 10.30 12.49 -8.45
N GLY A 50 9.76 11.34 -8.87
CA GLY A 50 10.10 10.73 -10.15
C GLY A 50 11.55 10.27 -10.30
N VAL A 51 12.33 10.06 -9.23
CA VAL A 51 13.70 9.49 -9.30
C VAL A 51 13.71 8.20 -10.14
N LEU A 52 12.72 7.32 -9.94
CA LEU A 52 12.57 6.08 -10.72
C LEU A 52 12.23 6.30 -12.20
N ASN A 53 11.52 7.39 -12.52
CA ASN A 53 11.07 7.74 -13.87
C ASN A 53 12.09 8.63 -14.63
N ASN A 54 12.87 9.44 -13.92
CA ASN A 54 13.88 10.34 -14.47
C ASN A 54 15.03 9.60 -15.15
N ILE A 55 15.32 8.36 -14.73
CA ILE A 55 16.33 7.49 -15.37
C ILE A 55 15.93 7.14 -16.81
N PHE A 56 14.63 7.15 -17.14
CA PHE A 56 14.09 6.77 -18.46
C PHE A 56 13.79 7.97 -19.38
N GLY A 57 14.17 9.19 -19.00
CA GLY A 57 14.06 10.39 -19.85
C GLY A 57 12.63 10.78 -20.24
N LYS A 58 12.47 11.44 -21.41
CA LYS A 58 11.19 12.02 -21.89
C LYS A 58 10.06 11.00 -22.13
N ILE A 59 10.37 9.71 -22.29
CA ILE A 59 9.36 8.64 -22.45
C ILE A 59 8.55 8.46 -21.15
N SER A 60 9.15 8.80 -20.00
CA SER A 60 8.52 8.63 -18.70
C SER A 60 7.54 9.74 -18.29
N GLN A 61 7.35 10.78 -19.11
CA GLN A 61 6.36 11.84 -18.86
C GLN A 61 4.93 11.42 -19.22
N ALA A 62 4.75 10.44 -20.11
CA ALA A 62 3.43 9.97 -20.54
C ALA A 62 3.04 8.64 -19.88
N ILE A 63 4.00 7.77 -19.59
CA ILE A 63 3.79 6.48 -18.92
C ILE A 63 4.86 6.36 -17.82
N PRO A 64 4.51 6.05 -16.56
CA PRO A 64 5.48 5.84 -15.49
C PRO A 64 6.22 4.51 -15.66
N VAL A 65 7.07 4.43 -16.69
CA VAL A 65 7.77 3.20 -17.11
C VAL A 65 8.69 2.68 -16.01
N GLY A 66 9.36 3.58 -15.27
CA GLY A 66 10.27 3.21 -14.19
C GLY A 66 9.56 2.51 -13.04
N GLU A 67 8.38 3.00 -12.66
CA GLU A 67 7.56 2.41 -11.60
C GLU A 67 6.98 1.05 -12.00
N ILE A 68 6.51 0.93 -13.24
CA ILE A 68 6.00 -0.35 -13.76
C ILE A 68 7.13 -1.38 -13.82
N LEU A 69 8.31 -1.00 -14.30
CA LEU A 69 9.45 -1.90 -14.37
C LEU A 69 9.90 -2.33 -12.97
N PHE A 70 9.92 -1.41 -12.01
CA PHE A 70 10.26 -1.72 -10.63
C PHE A 70 9.24 -2.68 -10.00
N PHE A 71 7.94 -2.46 -10.24
CA PHE A 71 6.90 -3.39 -9.81
C PHE A 71 7.07 -4.77 -10.43
N LEU A 72 7.32 -4.86 -11.74
CA LEU A 72 7.56 -6.13 -12.43
C LEU A 72 8.80 -6.85 -11.89
N LEU A 73 9.87 -6.10 -11.57
CA LEU A 73 11.07 -6.64 -10.94
C LEU A 73 10.76 -7.21 -9.56
N LEU A 74 10.03 -6.49 -8.71
CA LEU A 74 9.62 -6.99 -7.40
C LEU A 74 8.72 -8.23 -7.50
N ALA A 75 7.77 -8.23 -8.45
CA ALA A 75 6.92 -9.37 -8.72
C ALA A 75 7.75 -10.58 -9.19
N PHE A 76 8.77 -10.36 -10.01
CA PHE A 76 9.69 -11.39 -10.47
C PHE A 76 10.55 -11.96 -9.33
N ILE A 77 11.09 -11.10 -8.45
CA ILE A 77 11.82 -11.54 -7.25
C ILE A 77 10.91 -12.38 -6.36
N MET A 78 9.67 -11.96 -6.14
CA MET A 78 8.70 -12.70 -5.35
C MET A 78 8.35 -14.05 -5.98
N TRP A 79 8.22 -14.09 -7.30
CA TRP A 79 7.99 -15.33 -8.03
C TRP A 79 9.13 -16.33 -7.85
N ILE A 80 10.39 -15.86 -7.92
CA ILE A 80 11.57 -16.69 -7.61
C ILE A 80 11.55 -17.13 -6.15
N PHE A 81 11.25 -16.22 -5.21
CA PHE A 81 11.22 -16.52 -3.79
C PHE A 81 10.25 -17.67 -3.47
N PHE A 82 9.06 -17.69 -4.07
CA PHE A 82 8.10 -18.78 -3.89
C PHE A 82 8.56 -20.14 -4.45
N ARG A 83 9.58 -20.17 -5.33
CA ARG A 83 10.21 -21.40 -5.82
C ARG A 83 11.39 -21.87 -4.95
N THR A 84 11.82 -21.07 -3.98
CA THR A 84 12.88 -21.46 -3.04
C THR A 84 12.35 -22.39 -1.94
N LYS A 85 13.26 -23.09 -1.25
CA LYS A 85 12.89 -23.95 -0.10
C LYS A 85 12.12 -23.20 0.98
N ALA A 86 12.50 -21.94 1.26
CA ALA A 86 11.82 -21.09 2.22
C ALA A 86 10.39 -20.76 1.77
N GLY A 87 10.20 -20.31 0.52
CA GLY A 87 8.87 -20.02 -0.03
C GLY A 87 7.93 -21.22 -0.08
N LEU A 88 8.45 -22.40 -0.42
CA LEU A 88 7.67 -23.65 -0.42
C LEU A 88 7.26 -24.07 1.00
N SER A 89 8.17 -23.96 1.97
CA SER A 89 7.86 -24.25 3.38
C SER A 89 6.78 -23.31 3.94
N MET A 90 6.84 -22.02 3.61
CA MET A 90 5.81 -21.05 3.98
C MET A 90 4.46 -21.37 3.35
N SER A 91 4.44 -21.74 2.08
CA SER A 91 3.20 -22.08 1.38
C SER A 91 2.55 -23.36 1.93
N ALA A 92 3.36 -24.35 2.33
CA ALA A 92 2.89 -25.57 2.97
C ALA A 92 2.25 -25.28 4.34
N VAL A 93 2.96 -24.52 5.20
CA VAL A 93 2.47 -24.12 6.53
C VAL A 93 1.17 -23.32 6.42
N GLY A 94 1.07 -22.43 5.42
CA GLY A 94 -0.14 -21.64 5.18
C GLY A 94 -1.38 -22.46 4.77
N LYS A 95 -1.20 -23.62 4.14
CA LYS A 95 -2.31 -24.51 3.75
C LYS A 95 -2.75 -25.43 4.89
N ASN A 96 -1.80 -26.05 5.58
CA ASN A 96 -2.08 -26.92 6.70
C ASN A 96 -0.87 -27.00 7.64
N GLU A 97 -0.98 -26.32 8.77
CA GLU A 97 0.05 -26.27 9.80
C GLU A 97 0.34 -27.66 10.39
N LYS A 98 -0.71 -28.43 10.74
CA LYS A 98 -0.55 -29.77 11.36
C LYS A 98 0.16 -30.75 10.43
N PHE A 99 -0.17 -30.72 9.14
CA PHE A 99 0.50 -31.54 8.14
C PHE A 99 1.98 -31.12 7.92
N SER A 100 2.24 -29.81 7.98
CA SER A 100 3.60 -29.28 7.81
C SER A 100 4.50 -29.63 9.00
N GLN A 101 3.96 -29.56 10.22
CA GLN A 101 4.68 -29.99 11.43
C GLN A 101 4.96 -31.50 11.41
N ALA A 102 4.00 -32.32 10.96
CA ALA A 102 4.19 -33.78 10.82
C ALA A 102 5.25 -34.16 9.77
N THR A 103 5.51 -33.30 8.80
CA THR A 103 6.56 -33.49 7.77
C THR A 103 7.91 -32.88 8.16
N GLY A 104 8.05 -32.39 9.41
CA GLY A 104 9.29 -31.86 9.95
C GLY A 104 9.57 -30.39 9.62
N ILE A 105 8.58 -29.65 9.11
CA ILE A 105 8.70 -28.21 8.86
C ILE A 105 8.39 -27.43 10.15
N ASP A 106 9.33 -26.60 10.57
CA ASP A 106 9.14 -25.67 11.69
C ASP A 106 8.16 -24.54 11.27
N ALA A 107 6.93 -24.64 11.78
CA ALA A 107 5.87 -23.67 11.53
C ALA A 107 6.18 -22.29 12.13
N ASP A 108 6.80 -22.23 13.31
CA ASP A 108 7.12 -20.98 14.00
C ASP A 108 8.22 -20.20 13.28
N LYS A 109 9.25 -20.90 12.81
CA LYS A 109 10.30 -20.30 11.97
C LYS A 109 9.73 -19.76 10.67
N SER A 110 8.90 -20.56 9.99
CA SER A 110 8.27 -20.17 8.73
C SER A 110 7.34 -18.95 8.90
N ARG A 111 6.62 -18.89 10.01
CA ARG A 111 5.74 -17.76 10.37
C ARG A 111 6.53 -16.49 10.65
N LYS A 112 7.59 -16.55 11.45
CA LYS A 112 8.47 -15.39 11.72
C LYS A 112 9.07 -14.84 10.43
N GLN A 113 9.62 -15.72 9.59
CA GLN A 113 10.19 -15.30 8.31
C GLN A 113 9.14 -14.66 7.39
N SER A 114 7.92 -15.21 7.35
CA SER A 114 6.82 -14.66 6.53
C SER A 114 6.44 -13.24 6.97
N VAL A 115 6.35 -13.00 8.29
CA VAL A 115 6.05 -11.66 8.84
C VAL A 115 7.17 -10.66 8.54
N ILE A 116 8.44 -11.07 8.67
CA ILE A 116 9.58 -10.18 8.40
C ILE A 116 9.61 -9.79 6.92
N ILE A 117 9.50 -10.77 6.02
CA ILE A 117 9.57 -10.52 4.57
C ILE A 117 8.40 -9.67 4.10
N SER A 118 7.18 -9.94 4.57
CA SER A 118 6.00 -9.14 4.20
C SER A 118 6.11 -7.69 4.67
N THR A 119 6.65 -7.48 5.88
CA THR A 119 6.87 -6.14 6.44
C THR A 119 7.90 -5.35 5.63
N VAL A 120 9.02 -5.98 5.25
CA VAL A 120 10.07 -5.34 4.44
C VAL A 120 9.56 -4.98 3.06
N ILE A 121 8.86 -5.89 2.38
CA ILE A 121 8.29 -5.63 1.05
C ILE A 121 7.22 -4.53 1.11
N ALA A 122 6.36 -4.55 2.14
CA ALA A 122 5.37 -3.50 2.35
C ALA A 122 6.03 -2.13 2.57
N ALA A 123 7.11 -2.07 3.37
CA ALA A 123 7.85 -0.84 3.59
C ALA A 123 8.45 -0.28 2.28
N ILE A 124 9.07 -1.14 1.46
CA ILE A 124 9.59 -0.76 0.14
C ILE A 124 8.46 -0.23 -0.74
N GLY A 125 7.31 -0.91 -0.76
CA GLY A 125 6.15 -0.49 -1.54
C GLY A 125 5.62 0.89 -1.14
N ILE A 126 5.51 1.18 0.15
CA ILE A 126 5.07 2.49 0.66
C ILE A 126 6.05 3.59 0.29
N VAL A 127 7.36 3.32 0.39
CA VAL A 127 8.40 4.30 -0.01
C VAL A 127 8.30 4.64 -1.49
N VAL A 128 8.14 3.63 -2.35
CA VAL A 128 8.00 3.83 -3.80
C VAL A 128 6.70 4.56 -4.13
N TYR A 129 5.61 4.25 -3.43
CA TYR A 129 4.35 4.97 -3.56
C TYR A 129 4.52 6.46 -3.22
N GLN A 130 5.10 6.78 -2.06
CA GLN A 130 5.31 8.17 -1.63
C GLN A 130 6.26 8.93 -2.58
N GLN A 131 7.26 8.24 -3.10
CA GLN A 131 8.22 8.75 -4.07
C GLN A 131 7.56 9.08 -5.43
N SER A 132 6.64 8.23 -5.90
CA SER A 132 5.87 8.45 -7.14
C SER A 132 4.94 9.67 -7.03
N PHE A 133 4.20 9.75 -5.92
CA PHE A 133 3.26 10.85 -5.67
C PHE A 133 3.94 12.17 -5.27
N GLY A 134 5.20 12.13 -4.86
CA GLY A 134 5.97 13.32 -4.48
C GLY A 134 5.59 13.89 -3.11
N PHE A 135 4.94 13.10 -2.25
CA PHE A 135 4.61 13.48 -0.88
C PHE A 135 4.70 12.29 0.07
N ILE A 136 5.05 12.57 1.32
CA ILE A 136 5.01 11.60 2.42
C ILE A 136 3.81 11.94 3.28
N GLN A 137 2.93 10.96 3.47
CA GLN A 137 1.85 11.06 4.45
C GLN A 137 2.29 10.40 5.75
N LEU A 138 2.17 11.14 6.84
CA LEU A 138 2.56 10.74 8.19
C LEU A 138 1.32 10.34 9.00
N TYR A 139 1.52 9.97 10.25
CA TYR A 139 0.46 9.58 11.18
C TYR A 139 -0.24 8.27 10.77
N LEU A 140 -1.55 8.32 10.53
CA LEU A 140 -2.38 7.16 10.25
C LEU A 140 -2.31 6.69 8.79
N ALA A 141 -1.58 7.40 7.93
CA ALA A 141 -1.53 7.05 6.52
C ALA A 141 -0.95 5.65 6.23
N PRO A 142 0.17 5.21 6.84
CA PRO A 142 0.66 3.84 6.66
C PRO A 142 -0.36 2.78 7.08
N PHE A 143 -1.15 3.08 8.11
CA PHE A 143 -2.21 2.18 8.58
C PHE A 143 -3.34 2.08 7.55
N ASN A 144 -3.79 3.21 7.00
CA ASN A 144 -4.87 3.26 6.02
C ASN A 144 -4.50 2.66 4.66
N MET A 145 -3.20 2.54 4.33
CA MET A 145 -2.74 1.92 3.07
C MET A 145 -2.94 0.40 3.02
N ALA A 146 -3.10 -0.27 4.17
CA ALA A 146 -3.30 -1.72 4.21
C ALA A 146 -4.66 -2.14 3.62
N PHE A 147 -5.71 -1.33 3.82
CA PHE A 147 -7.06 -1.67 3.37
C PHE A 147 -7.19 -1.71 1.83
N PRO A 148 -6.77 -0.68 1.07
CA PRO A 148 -6.75 -0.73 -0.38
C PRO A 148 -5.99 -1.94 -0.94
N ALA A 149 -4.85 -2.30 -0.34
CA ALA A 149 -4.06 -3.45 -0.78
C ALA A 149 -4.82 -4.78 -0.61
N ILE A 150 -5.48 -4.98 0.52
CA ILE A 150 -6.29 -6.18 0.77
C ILE A 150 -7.51 -6.20 -0.15
N ALA A 151 -8.20 -5.07 -0.31
CA ALA A 151 -9.36 -4.94 -1.18
C ALA A 151 -9.01 -5.25 -2.65
N ALA A 152 -7.91 -4.70 -3.16
CA ALA A 152 -7.44 -4.96 -4.52
C ALA A 152 -7.19 -6.46 -4.76
N ILE A 153 -6.49 -7.14 -3.85
CA ILE A 153 -6.19 -8.58 -3.97
C ILE A 153 -7.47 -9.43 -3.94
N LEU A 154 -8.44 -9.07 -3.09
CA LEU A 154 -9.73 -9.76 -3.01
C LEU A 154 -10.58 -9.56 -4.28
N ILE A 155 -10.64 -8.33 -4.82
CA ILE A 155 -11.31 -8.04 -6.10
C ILE A 155 -10.66 -8.82 -7.25
N GLY A 156 -9.33 -9.01 -7.19
CA GLY A 156 -8.60 -9.85 -8.12
C GLY A 156 -8.96 -11.34 -8.09
N GLY A 157 -9.83 -11.78 -7.17
CA GLY A 157 -10.32 -13.16 -7.03
C GLY A 157 -9.51 -14.02 -6.06
N ALA A 158 -8.62 -13.42 -5.27
CA ALA A 158 -7.78 -14.16 -4.34
C ALA A 158 -8.60 -14.73 -3.18
N SER A 159 -8.25 -15.93 -2.74
CA SER A 159 -8.83 -16.57 -1.55
C SER A 159 -7.74 -16.82 -0.51
N VAL A 160 -8.14 -17.02 0.75
CA VAL A 160 -7.23 -17.34 1.87
C VAL A 160 -6.32 -18.53 1.54
N ASN A 161 -6.80 -19.49 0.74
CA ASN A 161 -6.08 -20.70 0.37
C ASN A 161 -5.25 -20.59 -0.92
N ARG A 162 -5.51 -19.57 -1.75
CA ARG A 162 -4.94 -19.43 -3.10
C ARG A 162 -4.75 -17.95 -3.42
N VAL A 163 -3.50 -17.50 -3.39
CA VAL A 163 -3.09 -16.16 -3.83
C VAL A 163 -1.95 -16.32 -4.82
N THR A 164 -2.03 -15.65 -5.97
CA THR A 164 -0.95 -15.61 -6.97
C THR A 164 -0.72 -14.18 -7.43
N ILE A 165 0.43 -13.93 -8.05
CA ILE A 165 0.81 -12.61 -8.57
C ILE A 165 -0.23 -12.08 -9.58
N TRP A 166 -0.90 -12.97 -10.33
CA TRP A 166 -1.97 -12.57 -11.25
C TRP A 166 -3.17 -11.91 -10.55
N HIS A 167 -3.56 -12.41 -9.37
CA HIS A 167 -4.63 -11.78 -8.58
C HIS A 167 -4.23 -10.38 -8.13
N VAL A 168 -2.93 -10.17 -7.80
CA VAL A 168 -2.41 -8.84 -7.44
C VAL A 168 -2.45 -7.89 -8.63
N MET A 169 -1.99 -8.33 -9.81
CA MET A 169 -1.97 -7.49 -11.02
C MET A 169 -3.38 -7.11 -11.48
N ILE A 170 -4.26 -8.09 -11.65
CA ILE A 170 -5.65 -7.87 -12.08
C ILE A 170 -6.40 -7.07 -11.01
N GLY A 171 -6.24 -7.44 -9.75
CA GLY A 171 -6.88 -6.78 -8.62
C GLY A 171 -6.49 -5.31 -8.48
N THR A 172 -5.20 -4.99 -8.62
CA THR A 172 -4.72 -3.59 -8.58
C THR A 172 -5.28 -2.78 -9.74
N PHE A 173 -5.27 -3.34 -10.95
CA PHE A 173 -5.82 -2.68 -12.14
C PHE A 173 -7.33 -2.42 -12.00
N LEU A 174 -8.10 -3.41 -11.56
CA LEU A 174 -9.55 -3.28 -11.36
C LEU A 174 -9.88 -2.31 -10.23
N PHE A 175 -9.18 -2.40 -9.10
CA PHE A 175 -9.42 -1.54 -7.94
C PHE A 175 -9.12 -0.07 -8.29
N GLN A 176 -7.98 0.20 -8.94
CA GLN A 176 -7.66 1.54 -9.38
C GLN A 176 -8.64 2.04 -10.46
N GLY A 177 -9.04 1.16 -11.39
CA GLY A 177 -10.04 1.47 -12.41
C GLY A 177 -11.38 1.87 -11.81
N ILE A 178 -11.86 1.14 -10.79
CA ILE A 178 -13.06 1.51 -10.04
C ILE A 178 -12.87 2.88 -9.41
N LEU A 179 -11.80 3.11 -8.65
CA LEU A 179 -11.57 4.39 -7.97
C LEU A 179 -11.52 5.58 -8.94
N THR A 180 -10.93 5.43 -10.11
CA THR A 180 -10.83 6.51 -11.11
C THR A 180 -12.12 6.71 -11.89
N MET A 181 -12.89 5.64 -12.15
CA MET A 181 -14.11 5.71 -12.94
C MET A 181 -15.34 6.02 -12.10
N THR A 182 -15.34 5.73 -10.80
CA THR A 182 -16.48 5.97 -9.91
C THR A 182 -17.00 7.41 -9.99
N PRO A 183 -16.18 8.47 -9.89
CA PRO A 183 -16.68 9.85 -10.02
C PRO A 183 -17.35 10.11 -11.38
N THR A 184 -16.77 9.59 -12.47
CA THR A 184 -17.28 9.77 -13.84
C THR A 184 -18.60 9.03 -14.04
N VAL A 185 -18.71 7.80 -13.56
CA VAL A 185 -19.92 6.98 -13.64
C VAL A 185 -21.01 7.58 -12.77
N VAL A 186 -20.68 8.00 -11.54
CA VAL A 186 -21.61 8.66 -10.63
C VAL A 186 -22.12 9.96 -11.24
N ASN A 187 -21.25 10.79 -11.83
CA ASN A 187 -21.66 12.02 -12.50
C ASN A 187 -22.57 11.74 -13.72
N ALA A 188 -22.26 10.71 -14.51
CA ALA A 188 -23.07 10.31 -15.66
C ALA A 188 -24.45 9.74 -15.27
N VAL A 189 -24.55 9.05 -14.13
CA VAL A 189 -25.79 8.48 -13.58
C VAL A 189 -26.61 9.54 -12.83
N ILE A 190 -25.97 10.47 -12.12
CA ILE A 190 -26.58 11.60 -11.42
C ILE A 190 -26.97 12.73 -12.39
N LYS A 191 -26.96 12.49 -13.71
CA LYS A 191 -27.71 13.28 -14.71
C LYS A 191 -29.25 13.21 -14.55
N LYS A 192 -29.76 12.96 -13.35
CA LYS A 192 -31.13 13.25 -12.97
C LYS A 192 -31.10 14.19 -11.77
N ASP A 193 -31.63 15.39 -12.01
CA ASP A 193 -32.37 16.14 -11.01
C ASP A 193 -31.60 16.94 -9.94
N MET A 194 -30.45 17.53 -10.29
CA MET A 194 -30.03 18.75 -9.58
C MET A 194 -31.12 19.84 -9.67
N SER A 195 -31.89 19.88 -10.77
CA SER A 195 -33.00 20.82 -10.92
C SER A 195 -34.20 20.53 -10.02
N GLU A 196 -34.63 19.26 -9.84
CA GLU A 196 -35.73 18.95 -8.89
C GLU A 196 -35.26 19.02 -7.43
N THR A 197 -34.02 18.64 -7.12
CA THR A 197 -33.49 18.78 -5.75
C THR A 197 -33.41 20.25 -5.34
N ILE A 198 -32.98 21.14 -6.24
CA ILE A 198 -33.01 22.60 -6.01
C ILE A 198 -34.47 23.10 -5.92
N ARG A 199 -35.40 22.54 -6.70
CA ARG A 199 -36.83 22.90 -6.66
C ARG A 199 -37.53 22.51 -5.36
N ILE A 200 -37.15 21.40 -4.73
CA ILE A 200 -37.70 20.94 -3.44
C ILE A 200 -37.11 21.71 -2.25
N ILE A 201 -35.90 22.28 -2.39
CA ILE A 201 -35.23 23.01 -1.31
C ILE A 201 -35.60 24.50 -1.29
N PHE A 202 -35.90 25.10 -2.45
CA PHE A 202 -36.17 26.55 -2.57
C PHE A 202 -37.64 26.90 -2.86
N LEU A 203 -38.55 25.93 -2.90
CA LEU A 203 -39.99 26.12 -3.14
C LEU A 203 -40.79 25.31 -2.12
#